data_AF-A0A096AUM0-F1
#
_entry.id   AF-A0A096AUM0-F1
#
_cell.length_a   1.000
_cell.length_b   1.000
_cell.length_c   1.000
_cell.angle_alpha   90.00
_cell.angle_beta   90.00
_cell.angle_gamma   90.00
#
_symmetry.space_group_name_H-M   'P 1'
#
loop_
_entity.id
_entity.type
_entity.pdbx_description
1 polymer ?
#
loop_
_entity_poly.entity_id
_entity_poly.type
_entity_poly.pdbx_seq_one_letter_code
_entity_poly.pdbx_strand_id
1 'polypeptide(L)'
;MTVLYTISLLIIVAYLVTMAALHGIGEYVSDYAYMGKYRWLFSATMVTSSLTLLPVMLSKGGIAPFLALFAVFGLILVGGEPLYKKEKMHSIGAFTALICGTLWVVTFHPFIVGVTALCWAEYRLLNLPKPYYVGEVAALILIYYTIIG
;
A
#
# COMPACT_ATOMS: atom_id res chain seq x y z
N MET A 1 -0.80 20.38 1.76
CA MET A 1 -1.15 18.95 1.58
C MET A 1 -0.77 18.40 0.22
N THR A 2 -0.95 19.17 -0.86
CA THR A 2 -0.54 18.78 -2.23
C THR A 2 0.89 18.27 -2.31
N VAL A 3 1.84 19.03 -1.75
CA VAL A 3 3.26 18.67 -1.75
C VAL A 3 3.51 17.30 -1.10
N LEU A 4 2.85 16.99 0.02
CA LEU A 4 3.10 15.76 0.78
C LEU A 4 2.60 14.51 0.05
N TYR A 5 1.38 14.56 -0.51
CA TYR A 5 0.90 13.40 -1.28
C TYR A 5 1.68 13.24 -2.59
N THR A 6 2.12 14.34 -3.22
CA THR A 6 2.96 14.26 -4.43
C THR A 6 4.31 13.61 -4.12
N ILE A 7 4.96 13.99 -3.02
CA ILE A 7 6.20 13.34 -2.58
C ILE A 7 5.97 11.85 -2.32
N SER A 8 4.92 11.51 -1.56
CA SER A 8 4.56 10.13 -1.25
C SER A 8 4.34 9.30 -2.53
N LEU A 9 3.55 9.84 -3.47
CA LEU A 9 3.23 9.22 -4.75
C LEU A 9 4.48 9.01 -5.61
N LEU A 10 5.34 10.03 -5.74
CA LEU A 10 6.57 9.93 -6.53
C LEU A 10 7.51 8.87 -5.95
N ILE A 11 7.66 8.81 -4.62
CA ILE A 11 8.50 7.81 -3.94
C ILE A 11 7.99 6.40 -4.23
N ILE A 12 6.70 6.13 -3.99
CA ILE A 12 6.14 4.77 -4.14
C ILE A 12 6.13 4.35 -5.61
N VAL A 13 5.73 5.23 -6.53
CA VAL A 13 5.67 4.92 -7.97
C VAL A 13 7.07 4.69 -8.53
N ALA A 14 8.02 5.58 -8.24
CA ALA A 14 9.39 5.42 -8.72
C ALA A 14 9.99 4.11 -8.21
N TYR A 15 9.76 3.76 -6.94
CA TYR A 15 10.23 2.50 -6.37
C TYR A 15 9.59 1.27 -7.04
N LEU A 16 8.26 1.21 -7.13
CA LEU A 16 7.55 0.07 -7.71
C LEU A 16 7.90 -0.12 -9.19
N VAL A 17 7.93 0.95 -9.98
CA VAL A 17 8.28 0.89 -11.42
C VAL A 17 9.73 0.43 -11.60
N THR A 18 10.66 0.98 -10.81
CA THR A 18 12.08 0.59 -10.89
C THR A 18 12.27 -0.87 -10.50
N MET A 19 11.64 -1.33 -9.41
CA MET A 19 11.78 -2.70 -8.97
C MET A 19 11.10 -3.70 -9.92
N ALA A 20 9.94 -3.34 -10.48
CA ALA A 20 9.28 -4.12 -11.51
C ALA A 20 10.12 -4.24 -12.79
N ALA A 21 10.77 -3.16 -13.23
CA ALA A 21 11.63 -3.17 -14.40
C ALA A 21 12.91 -4.00 -14.21
N LEU A 22 13.48 -3.99 -12.99
CA LEU A 22 14.73 -4.68 -12.70
C LEU A 22 14.55 -6.15 -12.31
N HIS A 23 13.48 -6.49 -11.59
CA HIS A 23 13.30 -7.82 -10.96
C HIS A 23 11.99 -8.51 -11.36
N GLY A 24 11.14 -7.87 -12.18
CA GLY A 24 9.81 -8.37 -12.51
C GLY A 24 8.78 -8.14 -11.40
N ILE A 25 7.60 -8.74 -11.54
CA ILE A 25 6.51 -8.62 -10.56
C ILE A 25 6.53 -9.85 -9.64
N GLY A 26 6.66 -9.60 -8.34
CA GLY A 26 6.58 -10.62 -7.28
C GLY A 26 5.15 -11.11 -7.02
N GLU A 27 4.99 -12.04 -6.08
CA GLU A 27 3.66 -12.37 -5.56
C GLU A 27 3.09 -11.23 -4.71
N TYR A 28 3.95 -10.49 -4.00
CA TYR A 28 3.60 -9.36 -3.15
C TYR A 28 4.51 -8.16 -3.42
N VAL A 29 4.06 -6.94 -3.11
CA VAL A 29 4.87 -5.71 -3.18
C VAL A 29 6.09 -5.83 -2.26
N SER A 30 5.95 -6.53 -1.14
CA SER A 30 7.00 -6.74 -0.18
C SER A 30 8.12 -7.67 -0.64
N ASP A 31 7.91 -8.48 -1.68
CA ASP A 31 8.95 -9.33 -2.25
C ASP A 31 10.15 -8.50 -2.74
N TYR A 32 9.91 -7.25 -3.13
CA TYR A 32 10.95 -6.30 -3.52
C TYR A 32 12.00 -6.04 -2.44
N ALA A 33 11.64 -6.20 -1.16
CA ALA A 33 12.59 -6.13 -0.07
C ALA A 33 13.68 -7.21 -0.14
N TYR A 34 13.39 -8.36 -0.75
CA TYR A 34 14.29 -9.50 -0.85
C TYR A 34 14.90 -9.70 -2.24
N MET A 35 14.23 -9.21 -3.28
CA MET A 35 14.74 -9.25 -4.66
C MET A 35 15.88 -8.24 -4.88
N GLY A 36 15.81 -7.07 -4.24
CA GLY A 36 16.80 -6.02 -4.39
C GLY A 36 18.08 -6.23 -3.57
N LYS A 37 19.20 -5.70 -4.07
CA LYS A 37 20.50 -5.68 -3.36
C LYS A 37 20.42 -4.97 -2.00
N TYR A 38 19.59 -3.93 -1.89
CA TYR A 38 19.53 -3.04 -0.76
C TYR A 38 18.17 -3.09 -0.07
N ARG A 39 18.02 -3.98 0.93
CA ARG A 39 16.76 -4.17 1.69
C ARG A 39 16.24 -2.89 2.33
N TRP A 40 17.15 -2.02 2.76
CA TRP A 40 16.83 -0.75 3.38
C TRP A 40 16.10 0.21 2.43
N LEU A 41 16.23 0.06 1.10
CA LEU A 41 15.50 0.88 0.15
C LEU A 41 13.99 0.62 0.24
N PHE A 42 13.58 -0.65 0.36
CA PHE A 42 12.17 -0.97 0.58
C PHE A 42 11.67 -0.33 1.87
N SER A 43 12.41 -0.52 2.97
CA SER A 43 12.06 0.06 4.27
C SER A 43 11.94 1.58 4.21
N ALA A 44 12.91 2.25 3.59
CA ALA A 44 12.92 3.69 3.42
C ALA A 44 11.72 4.15 2.59
N THR A 45 11.43 3.51 1.45
CA THR A 45 10.27 3.81 0.61
C THR A 45 8.97 3.68 1.40
N MET A 46 8.74 2.55 2.06
CA MET A 46 7.50 2.28 2.80
C MET A 46 7.32 3.28 3.94
N VAL A 47 8.36 3.54 4.75
CA VAL A 47 8.26 4.45 5.89
C VAL A 47 8.07 5.90 5.43
N THR A 48 8.86 6.37 4.47
CA THR A 48 8.80 7.77 4.02
C THR A 48 7.50 8.08 3.28
N SER A 49 7.06 7.19 2.38
CA SER A 49 5.77 7.35 1.68
C SER A 49 4.61 7.33 2.67
N SER A 50 4.63 6.45 3.69
CA SER A 50 3.53 6.34 4.65
C SER A 50 3.47 7.51 5.64
N LEU A 51 4.63 7.98 6.15
CA LEU A 51 4.68 9.12 7.06
C LEU A 51 4.26 10.43 6.38
N THR A 52 4.60 10.59 5.09
CA THR A 52 4.14 11.75 4.30
C THR A 52 2.65 11.66 3.96
N LEU A 53 2.11 10.44 3.83
CA LEU A 53 0.69 10.20 3.54
C LEU A 53 -0.21 10.43 4.77
N LEU A 54 0.26 10.11 5.97
CA LEU A 54 -0.53 10.21 7.21
C LEU A 54 -1.23 11.57 7.43
N PRO A 55 -0.53 12.72 7.45
CA PRO A 55 -1.19 14.00 7.67
C PRO A 55 -2.20 14.30 6.57
N VAL A 56 -1.96 13.84 5.33
CA VAL A 56 -2.88 14.03 4.21
C VAL A 56 -4.17 13.23 4.43
N MET A 57 -4.07 11.94 4.75
CA MET A 57 -5.23 11.10 5.03
C MET A 57 -6.04 11.62 6.22
N LEU A 58 -5.37 12.03 7.31
CA LEU A 58 -6.04 12.62 8.47
C LEU A 58 -6.76 13.93 8.12
N SER A 59 -6.14 14.78 7.29
CA SER A 59 -6.76 16.06 6.87
C SER A 59 -7.96 15.87 5.94
N LYS A 60 -7.96 14.80 5.14
CA LYS A 60 -9.10 14.45 4.27
C LYS A 60 -10.30 13.97 5.10
N GLY A 61 -10.04 13.37 6.27
CA GLY A 61 -11.08 13.02 7.24
C GLY A 61 -11.79 11.70 6.90
N GLY A 62 -13.11 11.78 6.75
CA GLY A 62 -14.00 10.63 6.55
C GLY A 62 -14.77 10.25 7.82
N ILE A 63 -15.59 9.21 7.74
CA ILE A 63 -16.42 8.73 8.87
C ILE A 63 -15.54 8.16 9.99
N ALA A 64 -14.41 7.54 9.63
CA ALA A 64 -13.50 6.86 10.55
C ALA A 64 -12.03 7.23 10.26
N PRO A 65 -11.60 8.47 10.57
CA PRO A 65 -10.26 8.96 10.22
C PRO A 65 -9.13 8.20 10.93
N PHE A 66 -9.41 7.55 12.07
CA PHE A 66 -8.44 6.71 12.78
C PHE A 66 -7.95 5.51 11.94
N LEU A 67 -8.73 5.07 10.94
CA LEU A 67 -8.31 4.02 10.02
C LEU A 67 -7.04 4.40 9.24
N ALA A 68 -6.84 5.69 8.97
CA ALA A 68 -5.61 6.19 8.34
C ALA A 68 -4.37 5.94 9.21
N LEU A 69 -4.49 6.06 10.55
CA LEU A 69 -3.40 5.78 11.48
C LEU A 69 -3.00 4.30 11.42
N PHE A 70 -3.98 3.40 11.46
CA PHE A 70 -3.72 1.96 11.38
C PHE A 70 -3.19 1.55 10.01
N ALA A 71 -3.68 2.16 8.93
CA ALA A 71 -3.18 1.91 7.58
C ALA A 71 -1.69 2.26 7.47
N VAL A 72 -1.32 3.48 7.88
CA VAL A 72 0.07 3.95 7.88
C VAL A 72 0.95 3.12 8.82
N PHE A 73 0.46 2.80 10.02
CA PHE A 73 1.18 1.96 10.97
C PHE A 73 1.47 0.58 10.37
N GLY A 74 0.49 -0.04 9.71
CA GLY A 74 0.67 -1.30 9.00
C GLY A 74 1.76 -1.23 7.92
N LEU A 75 1.77 -0.15 7.12
CA LEU A 75 2.81 0.06 6.10
C LEU A 75 4.21 0.27 6.70
N ILE A 76 4.31 0.95 7.84
CA ILE A 76 5.57 1.10 8.59
C ILE A 76 6.05 -0.26 9.11
N LEU A 77 5.15 -1.11 9.64
CA LEU A 77 5.49 -2.47 10.07
C LEU A 77 6.00 -3.33 8.89
N VAL A 78 5.33 -3.22 7.73
CA VAL A 78 5.77 -3.87 6.48
C VAL A 78 7.17 -3.40 6.10
N GLY A 79 7.43 -2.08 6.13
CA GLY A 79 8.75 -1.51 5.86
C GLY A 79 9.81 -1.94 6.88
N GLY A 80 9.44 -2.15 8.14
CA GLY A 80 10.35 -2.57 9.20
C GLY A 80 10.79 -4.03 9.08
N GLU A 81 9.93 -4.92 8.60
CA GLU A 81 10.20 -6.36 8.63
C GLU A 81 11.52 -6.79 7.96
N PRO A 82 11.91 -6.28 6.77
CA PRO A 82 13.14 -6.72 6.10
C PRO A 82 14.41 -6.49 6.92
N LEU A 83 14.38 -5.55 7.87
CA LEU A 83 15.47 -5.23 8.78
C LEU A 83 15.51 -6.17 10.00
N TYR A 84 14.34 -6.65 10.46
CA TYR A 84 14.21 -7.46 11.66
C TYR A 84 13.96 -8.95 11.40
N LYS A 85 13.71 -9.36 10.14
CA LYS A 85 13.49 -10.74 9.68
C LYS A 85 12.41 -11.48 10.49
N LYS A 86 11.31 -10.80 10.81
CA LYS A 86 10.19 -11.35 11.59
C LYS A 86 8.95 -11.45 10.72
N GLU A 87 8.77 -12.58 10.05
CA GLU A 87 7.66 -12.83 9.12
C GLU A 87 6.26 -12.53 9.70
N LYS A 88 6.02 -12.85 10.98
CA LYS A 88 4.75 -12.53 11.65
C LYS A 88 4.44 -11.04 11.67
N MET A 89 5.47 -10.18 11.78
CA MET A 89 5.31 -8.72 11.76
C MET A 89 4.94 -8.23 10.37
N HIS A 90 5.46 -8.88 9.31
CA HIS A 90 5.10 -8.58 7.93
C HIS A 90 3.62 -8.84 7.67
N SER A 91 3.14 -10.06 7.95
CA SER A 91 1.74 -10.42 7.68
C SER A 91 0.76 -9.54 8.45
N ILE A 92 1.02 -9.30 9.74
CA ILE A 92 0.16 -8.43 10.56
C ILE A 92 0.17 -7.00 10.01
N GLY A 93 1.33 -6.46 9.65
CA GLY A 93 1.46 -5.14 9.05
C GLY A 93 0.70 -5.03 7.73
N ALA A 94 0.88 -6.00 6.83
CA ALA A 94 0.26 -6.03 5.51
C ALA A 94 -1.28 -6.13 5.61
N PHE A 95 -1.80 -7.03 6.44
CA PHE A 95 -3.24 -7.13 6.66
C PHE A 95 -3.82 -5.87 7.29
N THR A 96 -3.14 -5.29 8.28
CA THR A 96 -3.58 -4.04 8.91
C THR A 96 -3.60 -2.89 7.91
N ALA A 97 -2.55 -2.75 7.11
CA ALA A 97 -2.45 -1.74 6.06
C ALA A 97 -3.58 -1.88 5.03
N LEU A 98 -3.78 -3.11 4.53
CA LEU A 98 -4.78 -3.41 3.52
C LEU A 98 -6.20 -3.18 4.03
N ILE A 99 -6.55 -3.74 5.18
CA ILE A 99 -7.91 -3.65 5.73
C ILE A 99 -8.22 -2.21 6.12
N CYS A 100 -7.36 -1.56 6.92
CA CYS A 100 -7.63 -0.21 7.39
C CYS A 100 -7.56 0.82 6.27
N GLY A 101 -6.61 0.68 5.33
CA GLY A 101 -6.53 1.55 4.16
C GLY A 101 -7.74 1.44 3.26
N THR A 102 -8.19 0.21 2.97
CA THR A 102 -9.40 -0.03 2.16
C THR A 102 -10.65 0.47 2.86
N LEU A 103 -10.84 0.15 4.15
CA LEU A 103 -12.00 0.64 4.93
C LEU A 103 -12.01 2.16 5.04
N TRP A 104 -10.84 2.81 5.13
CA TRP A 104 -10.76 4.27 5.10
C TRP A 104 -11.31 4.82 3.77
N VAL A 105 -10.93 4.24 2.63
CA VAL A 105 -11.47 4.61 1.31
C VAL A 105 -12.98 4.36 1.23
N VAL A 106 -13.49 3.26 1.80
CA VAL A 106 -14.93 2.95 1.85
C VAL A 106 -15.74 4.09 2.47
N THR A 107 -15.17 4.85 3.42
CA THR A 107 -15.86 6.00 4.03
C THR A 107 -16.14 7.14 3.05
N PHE A 108 -15.50 7.16 1.88
CA PHE A 108 -15.70 8.16 0.82
C PHE A 108 -16.35 7.56 -0.43
N HIS A 109 -15.88 6.38 -0.87
CA HIS A 109 -16.24 5.79 -2.15
C HIS A 109 -16.60 4.29 -2.02
N PRO A 110 -17.69 3.95 -1.30
CA PRO A 110 -18.04 2.55 -1.01
C PRO A 110 -18.29 1.73 -2.29
N PHE A 111 -18.93 2.33 -3.30
CA PHE A 111 -19.21 1.66 -4.57
C PHE A 111 -17.94 1.34 -5.37
N ILE A 112 -16.98 2.26 -5.43
CA ILE A 112 -15.72 2.05 -6.17
C ILE A 112 -14.94 0.92 -5.51
N VAL A 113 -14.81 0.93 -4.18
CA VAL A 113 -14.14 -0.16 -3.44
C VAL A 113 -14.85 -1.49 -3.67
N GLY A 114 -16.18 -1.53 -3.63
CA GLY A 114 -16.96 -2.74 -3.90
C GLY A 114 -16.68 -3.32 -5.29
N VAL A 115 -16.69 -2.47 -6.32
CA VAL A 115 -16.35 -2.89 -7.70
C VAL A 115 -14.90 -3.37 -7.78
N THR A 116 -13.94 -2.65 -7.21
CA THR A 116 -12.53 -3.08 -7.22
C THR A 116 -12.33 -4.42 -6.51
N ALA A 117 -13.01 -4.65 -5.39
CA ALA A 117 -12.96 -5.91 -4.66
C ALA A 117 -13.56 -7.07 -5.47
N LEU A 118 -14.66 -6.84 -6.19
CA LEU A 118 -15.26 -7.81 -7.09
C LEU A 118 -14.34 -8.14 -8.27
N CYS A 119 -13.79 -7.12 -8.94
CA CYS A 119 -12.83 -7.32 -10.02
C CYS A 119 -11.59 -8.09 -9.55
N TRP A 120 -11.09 -7.82 -8.34
CA TRP A 120 -9.99 -8.59 -7.76
C TRP A 120 -10.38 -10.03 -7.44
N ALA A 121 -11.59 -10.27 -6.92
CA ALA A 121 -12.10 -11.60 -6.66
C ALA A 121 -12.23 -12.41 -7.96
N GLU A 122 -12.78 -11.82 -9.02
CA GLU A 122 -12.84 -12.42 -10.36
C GLU A 122 -11.43 -12.69 -10.90
N TYR A 123 -10.50 -11.74 -10.78
CA TYR A 123 -9.11 -11.89 -11.19
C TYR A 123 -8.46 -13.12 -10.53
N ARG A 124 -8.71 -13.30 -9.24
CA ARG A 124 -8.23 -14.46 -8.48
C ARG A 124 -8.93 -15.75 -8.92
N LEU A 125 -10.25 -15.74 -9.13
CA LEU A 125 -11.01 -16.92 -9.57
C LEU A 125 -10.61 -17.40 -10.97
N LEU A 126 -10.21 -16.47 -11.84
CA LEU A 126 -9.66 -16.77 -13.17
C LEU A 126 -8.21 -17.29 -13.13
N ASN A 127 -7.61 -17.47 -11.94
CA ASN A 127 -6.23 -17.89 -11.74
C ASN A 127 -5.21 -17.04 -12.51
N LEU A 128 -5.48 -15.73 -12.61
CA LEU A 128 -4.57 -14.79 -13.24
C LEU A 128 -3.31 -14.58 -12.37
N PRO A 129 -2.17 -14.23 -13.00
CA PRO A 129 -0.88 -14.21 -12.31
C PRO A 129 -0.80 -13.11 -11.25
N LYS A 130 -0.14 -13.41 -10.12
CA LYS A 130 0.20 -12.44 -9.06
C LYS A 130 -1.00 -11.67 -8.48
N PRO A 131 -2.08 -12.35 -8.05
CA PRO A 131 -3.30 -11.68 -7.60
C PRO A 131 -3.07 -10.81 -6.37
N TYR A 132 -2.18 -11.20 -5.46
CA TYR A 132 -1.92 -10.43 -4.24
C TYR A 132 -1.21 -9.10 -4.51
N TYR A 133 -0.17 -9.10 -5.35
CA TYR A 133 0.49 -7.89 -5.84
C TYR A 133 -0.52 -6.91 -6.46
N VAL A 134 -1.40 -7.42 -7.35
CA VAL A 134 -2.42 -6.58 -8.00
C VAL A 134 -3.38 -5.99 -6.96
N GLY A 135 -3.77 -6.78 -5.94
CA GLY A 135 -4.62 -6.30 -4.85
C GLY A 135 -3.98 -5.21 -4.00
N GLU A 136 -2.71 -5.36 -3.63
CA GLU A 136 -1.95 -4.37 -2.86
C GLU A 136 -1.78 -3.06 -3.63
N VAL A 137 -1.42 -3.14 -4.92
CA VAL A 137 -1.31 -1.97 -5.79
C VAL A 137 -2.66 -1.30 -6.00
N ALA A 138 -3.74 -2.07 -6.19
CA ALA A 138 -5.09 -1.52 -6.32
C ALA A 138 -5.53 -0.77 -5.04
N ALA A 139 -5.25 -1.33 -3.86
CA ALA A 139 -5.54 -0.67 -2.59
C ALA A 139 -4.77 0.65 -2.44
N LEU A 140 -3.49 0.69 -2.82
CA LEU A 140 -2.70 1.93 -2.83
C LEU A 140 -3.29 2.96 -3.81
N ILE A 141 -3.65 2.54 -5.03
CA ILE A 141 -4.28 3.40 -6.04
C ILE A 141 -5.56 4.01 -5.49
N LEU A 142 -6.41 3.22 -4.83
CA LEU A 142 -7.66 3.70 -4.22
C LEU A 142 -7.40 4.78 -3.15
N ILE A 143 -6.37 4.62 -2.33
CA ILE A 143 -5.99 5.63 -1.33
C ILE A 143 -5.57 6.94 -2.01
N TYR A 144 -4.67 6.88 -2.99
CA TYR A 144 -4.24 8.09 -3.71
C TYR A 144 -5.38 8.74 -4.50
N TYR A 145 -6.24 7.94 -5.14
CA TYR A 145 -7.44 8.42 -5.82
C TYR A 145 -8.33 9.24 -4.87
N THR A 146 -8.60 8.71 -3.67
CA THR A 146 -9.42 9.38 -2.65
C THR A 146 -8.78 10.66 -2.12
N ILE A 147 -7.45 10.71 -2.07
CA ILE A 147 -6.73 11.91 -1.65
C ILE A 147 -6.84 13.01 -2.71
N ILE A 148 -6.70 12.64 -3.99
CA ILE A 148 -6.63 13.58 -5.12
C ILE A 148 -8.03 14.10 -5.53
N GLY A 149 -9.04 13.23 -5.57
CA GLY A 149 -10.43 13.59 -5.91
C GLY A 149 -11.14 14.23 -4.74
#